data_AF-A0A502EST2-F1
#
_entry.id   AF-A0A502EST2-F1
#
_cell.length_a   1.000
_cell.length_b   1.000
_cell.length_c   1.000
_cell.angle_alpha   90.00
_cell.angle_beta   90.00
_cell.angle_gamma   90.00
#
_symmetry.space_group_name_H-M   'P 1'
#
loop_
_entity.id
_entity.type
_entity.pdbx_description
1 polymer ?
#
loop_
_entity_poly.entity_id
_entity_poly.type
_entity_poly.pdbx_seq_one_letter_code
_entity_poly.pdbx_strand_id
1 'polypeptide(L)'
;MKKLGFALILLMSVFAQAQVSINVNIGTPPNWGPQGYDDSRYYYLPDIDVYYDVNQSQFIYENNGKWMREKRLPAQYRQYDLYGGYKVVLNDYKGNTPYSYHKKHRTNYPKGYHGQPQKNRGNRPEKNDKPDHNKKDYDNHKGNSKNDHSKNSNDHSNKDRDQNHSHDDHH
;
A
#
# COMPACT_ATOMS: atom_id res chain seq x y z
N MET A 1 72.87 -2.14 26.40
CA MET A 1 72.61 -0.74 25.97
C MET A 1 72.66 -0.72 24.45
N LYS A 2 71.69 -0.32 23.63
CA LYS A 2 70.40 0.38 23.74
C LYS A 2 69.54 -0.20 22.60
N LYS A 3 68.31 -0.66 22.87
CA LYS A 3 67.34 -1.01 21.82
C LYS A 3 66.80 0.30 21.25
N LEU A 4 67.30 0.73 20.09
CA LEU A 4 66.94 2.00 19.47
C LEU A 4 65.80 1.79 18.47
N GLY A 5 64.63 2.31 18.84
CA GLY A 5 63.64 2.95 17.97
C GLY A 5 63.27 2.32 16.63
N PHE A 6 62.22 1.48 16.64
CA PHE A 6 61.35 1.27 15.46
C PHE A 6 59.88 1.34 15.89
N ALA A 7 59.53 2.31 16.71
CA ALA A 7 58.17 2.51 17.20
C ALA A 7 57.64 3.87 16.77
N LEU A 8 57.60 4.16 15.45
CA LEU A 8 56.91 5.37 14.97
C LEU A 8 56.42 5.33 13.51
N ILE A 9 56.23 4.14 12.90
CA ILE A 9 55.72 4.03 11.52
C ILE A 9 54.54 3.05 11.44
N LEU A 10 53.63 3.07 12.42
CA LEU A 10 52.43 2.22 12.32
C LEU A 10 51.18 2.83 12.96
N LEU A 11 51.03 4.15 12.93
CA LEU A 11 49.84 4.83 13.48
C LEU A 11 49.21 5.86 12.53
N MET A 12 49.31 5.63 11.22
CA MET A 12 48.49 6.33 10.23
C MET A 12 47.54 5.32 9.57
N SER A 13 46.72 4.66 10.39
CA SER A 13 45.57 3.92 9.88
C SER A 13 44.59 4.92 9.30
N VAL A 14 44.67 5.09 7.98
CA VAL A 14 43.72 5.84 7.17
C VAL A 14 42.30 5.36 7.48
N PHE A 15 41.53 6.17 8.20
CA PHE A 15 40.09 6.01 8.27
C PHE A 15 39.49 6.47 6.93
N ALA A 16 39.61 5.63 5.91
CA ALA A 16 38.88 5.82 4.67
C ALA A 16 37.40 5.50 4.94
N GLN A 17 36.63 6.52 5.30
CA GLN A 17 35.17 6.48 5.29
C GLN A 17 34.74 6.47 3.81
N ALA A 18 34.79 5.31 3.17
CA ALA A 18 34.24 5.15 1.83
C ALA A 18 32.71 5.18 1.94
N GLN A 19 32.11 6.34 1.69
CA GLN A 19 30.69 6.42 1.38
C GLN A 19 30.49 5.84 -0.02
N VAL A 20 30.20 4.55 -0.11
CA VAL A 20 29.92 3.89 -1.39
C VAL A 20 28.49 4.24 -1.79
N SER A 21 28.32 5.23 -2.66
CA SER A 21 27.05 5.44 -3.35
C SER A 21 26.90 4.39 -4.45
N ILE A 22 26.20 3.31 -4.17
CA ILE A 22 25.85 2.34 -5.21
C ILE A 22 24.67 2.95 -5.99
N ASN A 23 24.95 3.48 -7.19
CA ASN A 23 23.90 3.82 -8.14
C ASN A 23 23.36 2.51 -8.73
N VAL A 24 22.38 1.93 -8.04
CA VAL A 24 21.67 0.76 -8.54
C VAL A 24 20.64 1.29 -9.54
N ASN A 25 20.75 0.91 -10.81
CA ASN A 25 19.66 1.11 -11.76
C ASN A 25 18.53 0.13 -11.36
N ILE A 26 17.67 0.56 -10.45
CA ILE A 26 16.44 -0.18 -10.14
C ILE A 26 15.49 0.11 -11.30
N GLY A 27 15.09 -0.94 -12.03
CA GLY A 27 14.14 -0.79 -13.13
C GLY A 27 12.83 -0.18 -12.63
N THR A 28 11.97 0.28 -13.52
CA THR A 28 10.71 0.92 -13.12
C THR A 28 9.80 -0.08 -12.40
N PRO A 29 9.47 0.11 -11.10
CA PRO A 29 8.53 -0.75 -10.42
C PRO A 29 7.16 -0.76 -11.12
N PRO A 30 6.47 -1.90 -11.16
CA PRO A 30 5.15 -1.99 -11.76
C PRO A 30 4.13 -1.20 -10.94
N ASN A 31 3.05 -0.73 -11.58
CA ASN A 31 1.97 0.01 -10.91
C ASN A 31 1.35 -0.75 -9.74
N TRP A 32 1.27 -2.08 -9.82
CA TRP A 32 0.75 -2.93 -8.74
C TRP A 32 1.74 -3.09 -7.57
N GLY A 33 2.99 -2.66 -7.73
CA GLY A 33 4.03 -2.75 -6.70
C GLY A 33 3.78 -1.80 -5.52
N PRO A 34 4.31 -2.12 -4.32
CA PRO A 34 4.18 -1.26 -3.14
C PRO A 34 4.82 0.13 -3.34
N GLN A 35 4.11 1.18 -2.95
CA GLN A 35 4.62 2.56 -2.95
C GLN A 35 5.70 2.75 -1.86
N GLY A 36 6.75 3.52 -2.15
CA GLY A 36 7.78 3.91 -1.16
C GLY A 36 8.97 2.95 -1.06
N TYR A 37 9.10 2.02 -2.01
CA TYR A 37 10.15 0.99 -2.04
C TYR A 37 10.93 0.99 -3.35
N ASP A 38 11.33 2.18 -3.80
CA ASP A 38 12.00 2.37 -5.09
C ASP A 38 13.44 1.80 -5.10
N ASP A 39 14.04 1.57 -3.92
CA ASP A 39 15.39 1.01 -3.78
C ASP A 39 15.43 -0.53 -3.74
N SER A 40 14.25 -1.17 -3.80
CA SER A 40 14.10 -2.60 -3.58
C SER A 40 13.82 -3.34 -4.88
N ARG A 41 14.74 -4.24 -5.23
CA ARG A 41 14.68 -5.03 -6.47
C ARG A 41 13.65 -6.16 -6.45
N TYR A 42 13.37 -6.74 -5.29
CA TYR A 42 12.58 -7.97 -5.21
C TYR A 42 11.35 -7.82 -4.34
N TYR A 43 10.23 -8.31 -4.85
CA TYR A 43 9.00 -8.54 -4.10
C TYR A 43 8.77 -10.04 -3.96
N TYR A 44 8.46 -10.53 -2.77
CA TYR A 44 7.94 -11.88 -2.55
C TYR A 44 6.42 -11.82 -2.42
N LEU A 45 5.72 -12.69 -3.15
CA LEU A 45 4.26 -12.81 -3.20
C LEU A 45 3.87 -14.11 -2.48
N PRO A 46 3.51 -14.04 -1.18
CA PRO A 46 3.33 -15.23 -0.35
C PRO A 46 2.22 -16.17 -0.84
N ASP A 47 1.14 -15.61 -1.39
CA ASP A 47 -0.06 -16.37 -1.75
C ASP A 47 0.16 -17.38 -2.89
N ILE A 48 1.13 -17.08 -3.74
CA ILE A 48 1.49 -17.89 -4.91
C ILE A 48 2.95 -18.36 -4.86
N ASP A 49 3.65 -18.08 -3.77
CA ASP A 49 5.03 -18.48 -3.52
C ASP A 49 6.01 -18.08 -4.64
N VAL A 50 5.85 -16.84 -5.13
CA VAL A 50 6.59 -16.30 -6.29
C VAL A 50 7.37 -15.06 -5.89
N TYR A 51 8.53 -14.84 -6.49
CA TYR A 51 9.23 -13.55 -6.43
C TYR A 51 9.01 -12.75 -7.71
N TYR A 52 9.11 -11.44 -7.62
CA TYR A 52 9.16 -10.54 -8.77
C TYR A 52 10.45 -9.73 -8.74
N ASP A 53 11.22 -9.78 -9.83
CA ASP A 53 12.41 -8.97 -10.07
C ASP A 53 12.00 -7.69 -10.80
N VAL A 54 12.05 -6.56 -10.09
CA VAL A 54 11.71 -5.24 -10.61
C VAL A 54 12.62 -4.85 -11.77
N ASN A 55 13.92 -5.11 -11.64
CA ASN A 55 14.91 -4.69 -12.64
C ASN A 55 14.70 -5.39 -13.98
N GLN A 56 14.35 -6.69 -13.93
CA GLN A 56 14.17 -7.49 -15.13
C GLN A 56 12.71 -7.60 -15.57
N SER A 57 11.77 -7.08 -14.76
CA SER A 57 10.32 -7.24 -14.94
C SER A 57 9.91 -8.71 -15.12
N GLN A 58 10.46 -9.59 -14.27
CA GLN A 58 10.28 -11.04 -14.36
C GLN A 58 9.77 -11.63 -13.05
N PHE A 59 8.88 -12.61 -13.15
CA PHE A 59 8.51 -13.50 -12.08
C PHE A 59 9.56 -14.61 -11.94
N ILE A 60 9.86 -14.98 -10.70
CA ILE A 60 10.77 -16.05 -10.34
C ILE A 60 10.01 -17.04 -9.47
N TYR A 61 9.91 -18.28 -9.92
CA TYR A 61 9.12 -19.30 -9.25
C TYR A 61 9.78 -20.67 -9.35
N GLU A 62 9.44 -21.56 -8.44
CA GLU A 62 9.90 -22.94 -8.48
C GLU A 62 9.02 -23.76 -9.42
N ASN A 63 9.64 -24.51 -10.32
CA ASN A 63 9.00 -25.49 -11.18
C ASN A 63 9.82 -26.79 -11.14
N ASN A 64 9.25 -27.86 -10.57
CA ASN A 64 9.88 -29.17 -10.44
C ASN A 64 11.30 -29.11 -9.83
N GLY A 65 11.47 -28.41 -8.71
CA GLY A 65 12.76 -28.28 -8.02
C GLY A 65 13.74 -27.29 -8.65
N LYS A 66 13.34 -26.60 -9.73
CA LYS A 66 14.18 -25.62 -10.44
C LYS A 66 13.58 -24.23 -10.36
N TRP A 67 14.42 -23.25 -10.09
CA TRP A 67 14.03 -21.84 -10.11
C TRP A 67 14.04 -21.32 -11.54
N MET A 68 12.87 -20.90 -12.01
CA MET A 68 12.65 -20.37 -13.36
C MET A 68 12.42 -18.86 -13.28
N ARG A 69 12.72 -18.16 -14.38
CA ARG A 69 12.47 -16.72 -14.52
C ARG A 69 11.69 -16.44 -15.80
N GLU A 70 10.54 -15.81 -15.69
CA GLU A 70 9.65 -15.56 -16.83
C GLU A 70 8.94 -14.22 -16.73
N LYS A 71 8.58 -13.62 -17.88
CA LYS A 71 7.85 -12.33 -17.92
C LYS A 71 6.40 -12.42 -17.45
N ARG A 72 5.86 -13.63 -17.35
CA ARG A 72 4.45 -13.89 -16.99
C ARG A 72 4.41 -14.90 -15.85
N LEU A 73 3.34 -14.85 -15.07
CA LEU A 73 3.07 -15.87 -14.06
C LEU A 73 2.85 -17.24 -14.72
N PRO A 74 3.22 -18.33 -14.03
CA PRO A 74 2.93 -19.68 -14.51
C PRO A 74 1.42 -19.90 -14.66
N ALA A 75 1.03 -20.88 -15.48
CA ALA A 75 -0.37 -21.11 -15.85
C ALA A 75 -1.32 -21.19 -14.64
N GLN A 76 -0.90 -21.89 -13.59
CA GLN A 76 -1.64 -22.06 -12.34
C GLN A 76 -1.95 -20.75 -11.60
N TYR A 77 -1.20 -19.67 -11.84
CA TYR A 77 -1.35 -18.37 -11.18
C TYR A 77 -1.71 -17.24 -12.15
N ARG A 78 -2.13 -17.55 -13.37
CA ARG A 78 -2.48 -16.52 -14.38
C ARG A 78 -3.60 -15.58 -13.95
N GLN A 79 -4.50 -16.05 -13.09
CA GLN A 79 -5.64 -15.28 -12.58
C GLN A 79 -5.33 -14.56 -11.26
N TYR A 80 -4.11 -14.66 -10.74
CA TYR A 80 -3.74 -14.01 -9.50
C TYR A 80 -3.84 -12.49 -9.63
N ASP A 81 -4.49 -11.87 -8.64
CA ASP A 81 -4.63 -10.43 -8.60
C ASP A 81 -3.39 -9.76 -8.01
N LEU A 82 -2.50 -9.31 -8.89
CA LEU A 82 -1.31 -8.55 -8.50
C LEU A 82 -1.62 -7.23 -7.79
N TYR A 83 -2.78 -6.61 -8.01
CA TYR A 83 -3.14 -5.35 -7.34
C TYR A 83 -3.65 -5.59 -5.92
N GLY A 84 -4.42 -6.65 -5.70
CA GLY A 84 -5.02 -6.98 -4.41
C GLY A 84 -4.12 -7.78 -3.47
N GLY A 85 -3.26 -8.65 -4.01
CA GLY A 85 -2.42 -9.52 -3.18
C GLY A 85 -1.31 -8.78 -2.44
N TYR A 86 -0.95 -9.26 -1.24
CA TYR A 86 0.11 -8.68 -0.43
C TYR A 86 1.50 -8.94 -1.03
N LYS A 87 2.42 -7.97 -0.91
CA LYS A 87 3.81 -8.10 -1.39
C LYS A 87 4.78 -7.83 -0.26
N VAL A 88 5.66 -8.78 0.01
CA VAL A 88 6.77 -8.56 0.93
C VAL A 88 7.94 -7.97 0.14
N VAL A 89 8.34 -6.75 0.48
CA VAL A 89 9.51 -6.11 -0.13
C VAL A 89 10.79 -6.64 0.53
N LEU A 90 11.73 -7.13 -0.27
CA LEU A 90 13.00 -7.66 0.21
C LEU A 90 14.08 -6.56 0.21
N ASN A 91 14.02 -5.65 1.18
CA ASN A 91 14.88 -4.46 1.24
C ASN A 91 16.38 -4.81 1.36
N ASP A 92 16.69 -5.82 2.17
CA ASP A 92 18.07 -6.14 2.56
C ASP A 92 18.77 -7.15 1.62
N TYR A 93 18.12 -7.56 0.53
CA TYR A 93 18.67 -8.53 -0.41
C TYR A 93 19.22 -7.87 -1.67
N LYS A 94 20.51 -8.06 -1.96
CA LYS A 94 21.21 -7.45 -3.12
C LYS A 94 21.75 -8.45 -4.16
N GLY A 95 21.54 -9.75 -3.97
CA GLY A 95 22.02 -10.79 -4.89
C GLY A 95 21.12 -11.00 -6.12
N ASN A 96 21.37 -12.08 -6.87
CA ASN A 96 20.57 -12.49 -8.05
C ASN A 96 19.66 -13.70 -7.76
N THR A 97 19.71 -14.27 -6.57
CA THR A 97 19.01 -15.49 -6.19
C THR A 97 18.12 -15.20 -4.97
N PRO A 98 17.03 -14.41 -5.11
CA PRO A 98 16.20 -14.00 -3.97
C PRO A 98 15.60 -15.19 -3.20
N TYR A 99 15.56 -16.35 -3.85
CA TYR A 99 15.16 -17.63 -3.27
C TYR A 99 16.23 -18.31 -2.40
N SER A 100 17.42 -17.75 -2.23
CA SER A 100 18.47 -18.32 -1.35
C SER A 100 17.99 -18.48 0.10
N TYR A 101 17.05 -17.63 0.53
CA TYR A 101 16.42 -17.68 1.85
C TYR A 101 14.95 -18.11 1.80
N HIS A 102 14.55 -18.83 0.75
CA HIS A 102 13.15 -19.15 0.49
C HIS A 102 12.44 -19.87 1.65
N LYS A 103 13.12 -20.82 2.32
CA LYS A 103 12.58 -21.48 3.52
C LYS A 103 12.21 -20.47 4.62
N LYS A 104 13.04 -19.45 4.83
CA LYS A 104 12.80 -18.37 5.79
C LYS A 104 11.62 -17.49 5.33
N HIS A 105 11.57 -17.14 4.05
CA HIS A 105 10.47 -16.35 3.50
C HIS A 105 9.11 -17.04 3.68
N ARG A 106 9.02 -18.32 3.33
CA ARG A 106 7.79 -19.12 3.54
C ARG A 106 7.38 -19.27 5.00
N THR A 107 8.36 -19.36 5.90
CA THR A 107 8.10 -19.47 7.34
C THR A 107 7.59 -18.15 7.92
N ASN A 108 8.22 -17.03 7.55
CA ASN A 108 7.86 -15.71 8.06
C ASN A 108 6.60 -15.14 7.40
N TYR A 109 6.37 -15.50 6.14
CA TYR A 109 5.29 -14.99 5.31
C TYR A 109 4.58 -16.18 4.64
N PRO A 110 3.76 -16.92 5.41
CA PRO A 110 2.99 -18.03 4.86
C PRO A 110 1.92 -17.54 3.88
N LYS A 111 1.33 -18.47 3.11
CA LYS A 111 0.16 -18.18 2.27
C LYS A 111 -0.97 -17.56 3.11
N GLY A 112 -1.59 -16.50 2.61
CA GLY A 112 -2.59 -15.70 3.33
C GLY A 112 -2.00 -14.66 4.28
N TYR A 113 -0.68 -14.51 4.34
CA TYR A 113 -0.04 -13.47 5.15
C TYR A 113 -0.38 -12.07 4.63
N HIS A 114 -0.85 -11.22 5.54
CA HIS A 114 -1.09 -9.81 5.31
C HIS A 114 -0.46 -9.02 6.46
N GLY A 115 0.43 -8.08 6.13
CA GLY A 115 1.00 -7.14 7.09
C GLY A 115 0.20 -5.85 7.16
N GLN A 116 0.89 -4.73 7.39
CA GLN A 116 0.28 -3.41 7.34
C GLN A 116 -0.29 -3.12 5.95
N PRO A 117 -1.42 -2.41 5.83
CA PRO A 117 -2.01 -2.05 4.54
C PRO A 117 -0.98 -1.42 3.60
N GLN A 118 -0.92 -1.93 2.37
CA GLN A 118 0.00 -1.45 1.35
C GLN A 118 -0.75 -0.66 0.29
N LYS A 119 -0.23 0.52 -0.05
CA LYS A 119 -0.70 1.28 -1.20
C LYS A 119 0.10 0.89 -2.43
N ASN A 120 -0.59 0.58 -3.51
CA ASN A 120 0.04 0.36 -4.82
C ASN A 120 0.54 1.69 -5.38
N ARG A 121 1.65 1.68 -6.14
CA ARG A 121 2.22 2.88 -6.74
C ARG A 121 1.29 3.51 -7.79
N GLY A 122 0.61 2.68 -8.56
CA GLY A 122 -0.27 3.10 -9.63
C GLY A 122 -1.68 2.53 -9.49
N ASN A 123 -2.59 3.14 -10.25
CA ASN A 123 -3.97 2.69 -10.30
C ASN A 123 -4.08 1.39 -11.10
N ARG A 124 -5.06 0.57 -10.72
CA ARG A 124 -5.47 -0.57 -11.53
C ARG A 124 -5.97 -0.05 -12.88
N PRO A 125 -5.55 -0.65 -14.02
CA PRO A 125 -6.10 -0.29 -15.31
C PRO A 125 -7.61 -0.51 -15.27
N GLU A 126 -8.37 0.51 -15.62
CA GLU A 126 -9.80 0.37 -15.85
C GLU A 126 -9.99 -0.62 -17.00
N LYS A 127 -10.75 -1.68 -16.76
CA LYS A 127 -11.25 -2.48 -17.87
C LYS A 127 -12.27 -1.58 -18.57
N ASN A 128 -12.11 -1.40 -19.87
CA ASN A 128 -13.10 -0.74 -20.72
C ASN A 128 -14.35 -1.64 -20.84
N ASP A 129 -15.02 -1.88 -19.71
CA ASP A 129 -16.36 -2.42 -19.69
C ASP A 129 -17.25 -1.22 -20.02
N LYS A 130 -17.84 -1.23 -21.22
CA LYS A 130 -18.80 -0.21 -21.64
C LYS A 130 -19.81 0.00 -20.49
N PRO A 131 -20.08 1.24 -20.06
CA PRO A 131 -21.01 1.47 -18.97
C PRO A 131 -22.39 1.02 -19.41
N ASP A 132 -22.89 -0.07 -18.82
CA ASP A 132 -24.31 -0.34 -18.80
C ASP A 132 -24.93 0.74 -17.90
N HIS A 133 -25.61 1.70 -18.53
CA HIS A 133 -26.26 2.82 -17.87
C HIS A 133 -27.46 2.31 -17.05
N ASN A 134 -27.20 1.76 -15.88
CA ASN A 134 -28.23 1.51 -14.87
C ASN A 134 -27.64 1.55 -13.47
N LYS A 135 -27.25 2.75 -13.03
CA LYS A 135 -27.04 3.02 -11.61
C LYS A 135 -28.05 4.08 -11.18
N LYS A 136 -29.11 3.60 -10.50
CA LYS A 136 -29.96 4.44 -9.65
C LYS A 136 -29.12 4.85 -8.45
N ASP A 137 -29.01 6.15 -8.26
CA ASP A 137 -28.34 6.76 -7.13
C ASP A 137 -29.05 6.36 -5.83
N TYR A 138 -28.30 5.71 -4.93
CA TYR A 138 -28.66 5.64 -3.52
C TYR A 138 -27.69 6.55 -2.78
N ASP A 139 -28.08 7.80 -2.64
CA ASP A 139 -27.39 8.73 -1.75
C ASP A 139 -27.59 8.29 -0.29
N ASN A 140 -26.47 7.92 0.32
CA ASN A 140 -26.37 7.56 1.72
C ASN A 140 -26.66 8.79 2.61
N HIS A 141 -27.82 8.79 3.27
CA HIS A 141 -27.98 9.49 4.53
C HIS A 141 -27.08 8.81 5.57
N LYS A 142 -26.02 9.50 6.02
CA LYS A 142 -25.33 9.14 7.26
C LYS A 142 -25.18 10.39 8.14
N GLY A 143 -26.05 10.45 9.15
CA GLY A 143 -26.05 11.49 10.16
C GLY A 143 -24.87 11.40 11.11
N ASN A 144 -24.54 12.56 11.69
CA ASN A 144 -23.95 12.72 13.01
C ASN A 144 -24.22 14.18 13.42
N SER A 145 -25.20 14.43 14.29
CA SER A 145 -25.10 14.53 15.75
C SER A 145 -24.49 15.85 16.25
N LYS A 146 -25.40 16.64 16.86
CA LYS A 146 -25.21 17.63 17.95
C LYS A 146 -24.67 19.02 17.59
N ASN A 147 -25.54 20.03 17.74
CA ASN A 147 -25.35 21.13 18.70
C ASN A 147 -26.65 21.90 18.86
N ASP A 148 -27.46 21.50 19.85
CA ASP A 148 -28.46 22.36 20.46
C ASP A 148 -27.75 23.25 21.47
N HIS A 149 -27.80 24.57 21.27
CA HIS A 149 -28.10 25.56 22.30
C HIS A 149 -27.97 26.98 21.74
N SER A 150 -29.06 27.73 21.83
CA SER A 150 -29.12 29.12 22.33
C SER A 150 -29.99 30.03 21.46
N LYS A 151 -31.26 30.11 21.87
CA LYS A 151 -32.00 31.36 22.17
C LYS A 151 -31.68 32.58 21.29
N ASN A 152 -32.66 33.01 20.50
CA ASN A 152 -33.26 34.33 20.74
C ASN A 152 -34.62 34.44 20.03
N SER A 153 -35.69 34.53 20.82
CA SER A 153 -37.03 34.89 20.35
C SER A 153 -37.40 36.21 21.01
N ASN A 154 -37.24 37.30 20.27
CA ASN A 154 -37.88 38.59 20.54
C ASN A 154 -38.97 38.70 19.47
N ASP A 155 -40.22 38.42 19.82
CA ASP A 155 -41.17 39.41 20.35
C ASP A 155 -41.38 40.57 19.37
N HIS A 156 -42.49 40.52 18.62
CA HIS A 156 -43.23 41.71 18.20
C HIS A 156 -44.73 41.41 18.29
N SER A 157 -45.31 42.05 19.28
CA SER A 157 -46.72 42.15 19.64
C SER A 157 -47.64 42.74 18.57
N ASN A 158 -48.93 42.39 18.73
CA ASN A 158 -50.11 43.28 18.67
C ASN A 158 -50.92 43.30 17.36
N LYS A 159 -52.12 42.71 17.37
CA LYS A 159 -53.36 43.46 17.67
C LYS A 159 -54.61 42.60 17.56
N ASP A 160 -55.45 42.76 18.59
CA ASP A 160 -56.80 42.26 18.78
C ASP A 160 -57.78 42.72 17.69
N ARG A 161 -58.74 41.86 17.37
CA ARG A 161 -60.11 42.26 17.00
C ARG A 161 -61.11 41.24 17.51
N ASP A 162 -61.71 41.56 18.65
CA ASP A 162 -63.04 41.14 19.04
C ASP A 162 -64.06 41.57 17.97
N GLN A 163 -65.00 40.69 17.60
CA GLN A 163 -66.42 41.02 17.52
C GLN A 163 -67.28 39.77 17.80
N ASN A 164 -68.09 39.88 18.84
CA ASN A 164 -69.27 39.07 19.14
C ASN A 164 -70.14 38.83 17.92
N HIS A 165 -70.79 37.67 17.85
CA HIS A 165 -72.25 37.58 17.75
C HIS A 165 -72.75 36.23 18.29
N SER A 166 -73.87 36.32 19.00
CA SER A 166 -74.55 35.31 19.80
C SER A 166 -75.83 34.86 19.10
N HIS A 167 -76.35 33.69 19.48
CA HIS A 167 -77.70 33.13 19.24
C HIS A 167 -77.97 32.65 17.81
N ASP A 168 -78.72 31.58 17.53
CA ASP A 168 -79.62 30.72 18.31
C ASP A 168 -79.79 29.37 17.59
N ASP A 169 -80.27 28.38 18.34
CA ASP A 169 -80.71 27.05 17.89
C ASP A 169 -81.74 27.08 16.74
N HIS A 170 -81.77 26.03 15.91
CA HIS A 170 -82.98 25.29 15.54
C HIS A 170 -82.61 24.04 14.71
N HIS A 171 -82.96 22.87 15.25
CA HIS A 171 -83.34 21.59 14.62
C HIS A 171 -82.60 21.06 13.38
#